data_AF-A0A0D3IFF1-F1
#
_entry.id   AF-A0A0D3IFF1-F1
#
_cell.length_a   1.000
_cell.length_b   1.000
_cell.length_c   1.000
_cell.angle_alpha   90.00
_cell.angle_beta   90.00
_cell.angle_gamma   90.00
#
_symmetry.space_group_name_H-M   'P 1'
#
loop_
_entity.id
_entity.type
_entity.pdbx_description
1 polymer ?
#
loop_
_entity_poly.entity_id
_entity_poly.type
_entity_poly.pdbx_seq_one_letter_code
_entity_poly.pdbx_strand_id
1 'polypeptide(L)'
;MLFAVALTTALALHASPRLLSPRAHAACARSTVCVAQATEAQDALIAKLRAAPLDGLTAIVANDMKAIDQRFFLRLAELADAADDEADRDSIAELASSVASSVETLLRLADEKIQDDGSKAQAILQIAASESGEFEVPIPAERAAAVRAAIRERGGSLDDGFVATIKAYMSKADKDGMEGLVEMLREVLQLFAAERLLALVEPRLEDGSGLAAALRAVLAAKPDEWEETLRGQVATAEPVCGPLELQSALQDQMGEVVLGMPSGSALQALLAEYLNELLERTRVIVAELA
;
A
#
# COMPACT_ATOMS: atom_id res chain seq x y z
N MET A 1 -24.69 -1.91 25.79
CA MET A 1 -23.48 -1.45 26.50
C MET A 1 -22.79 -0.46 25.59
N LEU A 2 -22.94 0.84 25.87
CA LEU A 2 -22.34 1.92 25.07
C LEU A 2 -20.88 2.12 25.51
N PHE A 3 -19.93 1.94 24.61
CA PHE A 3 -18.56 2.41 24.81
C PHE A 3 -18.48 3.85 24.33
N ALA A 4 -18.45 4.79 25.28
CA ALA A 4 -18.15 6.18 25.04
C ALA A 4 -16.62 6.33 24.95
N VAL A 5 -16.10 6.74 23.79
CA VAL A 5 -14.71 7.18 23.65
C VAL A 5 -14.75 8.58 23.04
N ALA A 6 -14.83 9.57 23.92
CA ALA A 6 -14.73 10.97 23.58
C ALA A 6 -13.31 11.29 23.09
N LEU A 7 -13.18 11.65 21.81
CA LEU A 7 -11.91 12.06 21.22
C LEU A 7 -11.72 13.57 21.38
N THR A 8 -11.32 14.01 22.57
CA THR A 8 -10.81 15.37 22.80
C THR A 8 -9.41 15.32 23.36
N THR A 9 -8.42 15.08 22.50
CA THR A 9 -7.06 15.55 22.73
C THR A 9 -6.24 15.52 21.44
N ALA A 10 -5.59 16.64 21.16
CA ALA A 10 -4.67 16.85 20.06
C ALA A 10 -3.60 15.75 19.99
N LEU A 11 -3.55 15.00 18.88
CA LEU A 11 -2.41 14.15 18.55
C LEU A 11 -1.23 15.02 18.12
N ALA A 12 -0.47 15.53 19.09
CA ALA A 12 0.91 15.93 18.87
C ALA A 12 1.79 14.66 18.93
N LEU A 13 2.04 14.04 17.78
CA LEU A 13 2.93 12.89 17.65
C LEU A 13 4.38 13.37 17.45
N HIS A 14 5.13 13.54 18.54
CA HIS A 14 6.59 13.46 18.48
C HIS A 14 6.98 11.99 18.48
N ALA A 15 7.44 11.48 17.34
CA ALA A 15 8.09 10.18 17.26
C ALA A 15 9.43 10.24 17.99
N SER A 16 9.52 9.63 19.17
CA SER A 16 10.81 9.32 19.78
C SER A 16 11.40 8.09 19.08
N PRO A 17 12.69 8.11 18.70
CA PRO A 17 13.32 7.01 18.01
C PRO A 17 13.45 5.81 18.96
N ARG A 18 12.94 4.65 18.53
CA ARG A 18 13.21 3.36 19.19
C ARG A 18 14.69 3.05 19.04
N LEU A 19 15.40 3.04 20.16
CA LEU A 19 16.74 2.45 20.28
C LEU A 19 16.64 0.96 19.95
N LEU A 20 17.17 0.58 18.79
CA LEU A 20 17.37 -0.81 18.39
C LEU A 20 18.41 -1.45 19.33
N SER A 21 17.98 -2.49 20.05
CA SER A 21 18.85 -3.37 20.82
C SER A 21 19.79 -4.15 19.88
N PRO A 22 21.12 -4.15 20.11
CA PRO A 22 22.06 -4.82 19.24
C PRO A 22 22.33 -6.24 19.75
N ARG A 23 21.55 -7.22 19.31
CA ARG A 23 21.95 -8.63 19.43
C ARG A 23 21.54 -9.41 18.20
N ALA A 24 22.45 -9.49 17.22
CA ALA A 24 22.81 -10.73 16.53
C ALA A 24 23.80 -10.55 15.35
N HIS A 25 24.70 -9.55 15.27
CA HIS A 25 25.70 -9.48 14.16
C HIS A 25 27.14 -9.29 14.69
N ALA A 26 27.60 -10.17 15.58
CA ALA A 26 28.95 -10.08 16.16
C ALA A 26 29.94 -11.16 15.66
N ALA A 27 29.72 -11.78 14.50
CA ALA A 27 30.62 -12.81 13.97
C ALA A 27 31.33 -12.45 12.66
N CYS A 28 30.95 -11.38 11.95
CA CYS A 28 31.49 -11.09 10.61
C CYS A 28 32.51 -9.93 10.57
N ALA A 29 32.71 -9.19 11.67
CA ALA A 29 33.45 -7.92 11.66
C ALA A 29 34.99 -8.03 11.63
N ARG A 30 35.59 -9.23 11.49
CA ARG A 30 37.06 -9.42 11.59
C ARG A 30 37.69 -10.31 10.54
N SER A 31 36.99 -10.64 9.46
CA SER A 31 37.62 -11.30 8.30
C SER A 31 38.07 -10.24 7.30
N THR A 32 39.37 -10.20 6.98
CA THR A 32 39.98 -9.30 5.98
C THR A 32 39.29 -9.40 4.62
N VAL A 33 38.75 -10.57 4.30
CA VAL A 33 37.99 -10.86 3.08
C VAL A 33 36.67 -10.10 3.06
N CYS A 34 35.95 -10.04 4.18
CA CYS A 34 34.66 -9.34 4.27
C CYS A 34 34.82 -7.82 4.22
N VAL A 35 35.94 -7.28 4.74
CA VAL A 35 36.25 -5.85 4.64
C VAL A 35 36.59 -5.47 3.21
N ALA A 36 37.45 -6.25 2.53
CA ALA A 36 37.81 -5.99 1.13
C ALA A 36 36.59 -6.05 0.19
N GLN A 37 35.71 -7.02 0.36
CA GLN A 37 34.47 -7.13 -0.43
C GLN A 37 33.50 -5.97 -0.19
N ALA A 38 33.41 -5.46 1.05
CA ALA A 38 32.58 -4.30 1.35
C ALA A 38 33.14 -3.02 0.71
N THR A 39 34.46 -2.86 0.68
CA THR A 39 35.15 -1.75 0.02
C THR A 39 34.97 -1.81 -1.50
N GLU A 40 35.11 -2.98 -2.11
CA GLU A 40 34.92 -3.15 -3.57
C GLU A 40 33.49 -2.81 -4.02
N ALA A 41 32.48 -3.20 -3.24
CA ALA A 41 31.09 -2.85 -3.52
C ALA A 41 30.84 -1.33 -3.43
N GLN A 42 31.47 -0.65 -2.46
CA GLN A 42 31.38 0.80 -2.33
C GLN A 42 32.08 1.51 -3.49
N ASP A 43 33.27 1.06 -3.87
CA ASP A 43 34.01 1.61 -5.00
C ASP A 43 33.24 1.45 -6.32
N ALA A 44 32.58 0.31 -6.52
CA ALA A 44 31.72 0.09 -7.68
C ALA A 44 30.52 1.07 -7.70
N LEU A 45 29.89 1.32 -6.55
CA LEU A 45 28.80 2.29 -6.44
C LEU A 45 29.28 3.73 -6.68
N ILE A 46 30.44 4.11 -6.13
CA ILE A 46 31.06 5.42 -6.35
C ILE A 46 31.39 5.61 -7.84
N ALA A 47 31.96 4.59 -8.49
CA ALA A 47 32.24 4.63 -9.92
C ALA A 47 30.95 4.81 -10.75
N LYS A 48 29.88 4.08 -10.40
CA LYS A 48 28.55 4.21 -11.03
C LYS A 48 28.00 5.63 -10.86
N LEU A 49 28.14 6.23 -9.68
CA LEU A 49 27.66 7.59 -9.40
C LEU A 49 28.49 8.66 -10.10
N ARG A 50 29.82 8.52 -10.16
CA ARG A 50 30.71 9.42 -10.94
C ARG A 50 30.41 9.39 -12.44
N ALA A 51 30.05 8.22 -12.98
CA ALA A 51 29.74 8.06 -14.39
C ALA A 51 28.31 8.51 -14.76
N ALA A 52 27.47 8.84 -13.77
CA ALA A 52 26.09 9.20 -14.01
C ALA A 52 25.97 10.64 -14.55
N PRO A 53 25.04 10.90 -15.48
CA PRO A 53 24.67 12.27 -15.80
C PRO A 53 23.95 12.93 -14.61
N LEU A 54 24.00 14.27 -14.53
CA LEU A 54 23.43 15.05 -13.42
C LEU A 54 21.95 14.74 -13.13
N ASP A 55 21.17 14.38 -14.13
CA ASP A 55 19.75 13.99 -14.02
C ASP A 55 19.53 12.53 -13.62
N GLY A 56 20.55 11.66 -13.74
CA GLY A 56 20.50 10.25 -13.39
C GLY A 56 20.89 9.92 -11.93
N LEU A 57 21.50 10.88 -11.22
CA LEU A 57 22.08 10.65 -9.89
C LEU A 57 21.00 10.28 -8.85
N THR A 58 19.89 11.03 -8.79
CA THR A 58 18.80 10.77 -7.83
C THR A 58 18.18 9.38 -8.03
N ALA A 59 18.05 8.90 -9.26
CA ALA A 59 17.52 7.57 -9.54
C ALA A 59 18.47 6.46 -9.06
N ILE A 60 19.79 6.65 -9.23
CA ILE A 60 20.79 5.70 -8.71
C ILE A 60 20.75 5.71 -7.17
N VAL A 61 20.72 6.89 -6.55
CA VAL A 61 20.62 7.04 -5.10
C VAL A 61 19.35 6.37 -4.54
N ALA A 62 18.21 6.53 -5.21
CA ALA A 62 16.96 5.88 -4.79
C ALA A 62 17.05 4.35 -4.84
N ASN A 63 17.64 3.79 -5.91
CA ASN A 63 17.77 2.33 -6.07
C ASN A 63 18.79 1.72 -5.10
N ASP A 64 19.89 2.43 -4.84
CA ASP A 64 21.00 1.97 -4.02
C ASP A 64 20.98 2.56 -2.59
N MET A 65 19.85 3.14 -2.15
CA MET A 65 19.71 3.87 -0.87
C MET A 65 20.23 3.09 0.35
N LYS A 66 20.02 1.76 0.38
CA LYS A 66 20.49 0.90 1.47
C LYS A 66 22.01 0.76 1.54
N ALA A 67 22.71 0.94 0.42
CA ALA A 67 24.17 0.89 0.33
C ALA A 67 24.82 2.25 0.61
N ILE A 68 24.03 3.34 0.60
CA ILE A 68 24.47 4.70 0.91
C ILE A 68 24.34 4.91 2.41
N ASP A 69 25.34 4.44 3.15
CA ASP A 69 25.43 4.55 4.61
C ASP A 69 26.64 5.38 5.05
N GLN A 70 26.92 5.43 6.36
CA GLN A 70 28.08 6.15 6.89
C GLN A 70 29.40 5.70 6.25
N ARG A 71 29.56 4.42 5.93
CA ARG A 71 30.80 3.87 5.39
C ARG A 71 31.00 4.31 3.93
N PHE A 72 29.92 4.46 3.17
CA PHE A 72 29.99 5.04 1.82
C PHE A 72 30.62 6.44 1.84
N PHE A 73 30.18 7.32 2.76
CA PHE A 73 30.75 8.67 2.87
C PHE A 73 32.19 8.66 3.41
N LEU A 74 32.53 7.76 4.34
CA LEU A 74 33.92 7.57 4.77
C LEU A 74 34.81 7.13 3.60
N ARG A 75 34.31 6.26 2.71
CA ARG A 75 35.05 5.83 1.53
C ARG A 75 35.30 6.98 0.55
N LEU A 76 34.32 7.86 0.34
CA LEU A 76 34.53 9.09 -0.45
C LEU A 76 35.60 10.00 0.17
N ALA A 77 35.62 10.14 1.50
CA ALA A 77 36.66 10.91 2.19
C ALA A 77 38.06 10.30 2.01
N GLU A 78 38.19 8.98 2.15
CA GLU A 78 39.45 8.26 1.88
C GLU A 78 39.95 8.48 0.45
N LEU A 79 39.04 8.47 -0.55
CA LEU A 79 39.40 8.74 -1.94
C LEU A 79 39.83 10.19 -2.15
N ALA A 80 39.20 11.15 -1.46
CA ALA A 80 39.61 12.54 -1.52
C ALA A 80 40.99 12.76 -0.88
N ASP A 81 41.27 12.13 0.27
CA ASP A 81 42.58 12.21 0.91
C ASP A 81 43.70 11.58 0.06
N ALA A 82 43.36 10.59 -0.77
CA ALA A 82 44.28 9.88 -1.65
C ALA A 82 44.41 10.47 -3.06
N ALA A 83 43.61 11.50 -3.42
CA ALA A 83 43.61 12.08 -4.76
C ALA A 83 44.87 12.91 -5.03
N ASP A 84 45.41 12.78 -6.25
CA ASP A 84 46.71 13.33 -6.64
C ASP A 84 46.70 14.85 -6.85
N ASP A 85 45.54 15.41 -7.22
CA ASP A 85 45.37 16.84 -7.50
C ASP A 85 44.14 17.45 -6.81
N GLU A 86 44.07 18.78 -6.79
CA GLU A 86 42.97 19.53 -6.17
C GLU A 86 41.65 19.36 -6.95
N ALA A 87 41.70 19.17 -8.27
CA ALA A 87 40.50 19.05 -9.08
C ALA A 87 39.76 17.72 -8.84
N ASP A 88 40.46 16.59 -8.70
CA ASP A 88 39.85 15.31 -8.34
C ASP A 88 39.32 15.34 -6.89
N ARG A 89 40.03 16.00 -5.96
CA ARG A 89 39.55 16.23 -4.59
C ARG A 89 38.23 17.00 -4.57
N ASP A 90 38.15 18.09 -5.31
CA ASP A 90 36.95 18.91 -5.41
C ASP A 90 35.80 18.13 -6.06
N SER A 91 36.07 17.37 -7.13
CA SER A 91 35.06 16.52 -7.79
C SER A 91 34.48 15.46 -6.84
N ILE A 92 35.30 14.87 -5.97
CA ILE A 92 34.84 13.91 -4.95
C ILE A 92 33.96 14.58 -3.90
N ALA A 93 34.36 15.76 -3.44
CA ALA A 93 33.59 16.52 -2.47
C ALA A 93 32.23 16.98 -3.03
N GLU A 94 32.19 17.39 -4.30
CA GLU A 94 30.95 17.73 -5.02
C GLU A 94 30.03 16.52 -5.18
N LEU A 95 30.59 15.34 -5.52
CA LEU A 95 29.82 14.11 -5.60
C LEU A 95 29.20 13.75 -4.24
N ALA A 96 29.99 13.79 -3.17
CA ALA A 96 29.51 13.50 -1.82
C ALA A 96 28.35 14.44 -1.43
N SER A 97 28.49 15.74 -1.72
CA SER A 97 27.47 16.76 -1.47
C SER A 97 26.21 16.51 -2.30
N SER A 98 26.36 16.13 -3.57
CA SER A 98 25.24 15.82 -4.46
C SER A 98 24.47 14.59 -4.01
N VAL A 99 25.17 13.52 -3.63
CA VAL A 99 24.54 12.29 -3.10
C VAL A 99 23.80 12.59 -1.80
N ALA A 100 24.41 13.33 -0.86
CA ALA A 100 23.76 13.72 0.39
C ALA A 100 22.47 14.53 0.13
N SER A 101 22.54 15.53 -0.75
CA SER A 101 21.38 16.35 -1.13
C SER A 101 20.26 15.52 -1.78
N SER A 102 20.61 14.54 -2.64
CA SER A 102 19.63 13.61 -3.20
C SER A 102 18.97 12.72 -2.14
N VAL A 103 19.74 12.22 -1.16
CA VAL A 103 19.19 11.44 -0.03
C VAL A 103 18.22 12.29 0.78
N GLU A 104 18.60 13.52 1.16
CA GLU A 104 17.74 14.44 1.91
C GLU A 104 16.45 14.75 1.14
N THR A 105 16.55 14.97 -0.17
CA THR A 105 15.39 15.21 -1.04
C THR A 105 14.45 14.01 -1.06
N LEU A 106 14.99 12.79 -1.19
CA LEU A 106 14.19 11.55 -1.20
C LEU A 106 13.51 11.30 0.15
N LEU A 107 14.19 11.57 1.25
CA LEU A 107 13.61 11.48 2.59
C LEU A 107 12.45 12.46 2.77
N ARG A 108 12.65 13.72 2.37
CA ARG A 108 11.58 14.74 2.41
C ARG A 108 10.37 14.31 1.57
N LEU A 109 10.58 13.80 0.36
CA LEU A 109 9.50 13.32 -0.50
C LEU A 109 8.78 12.12 0.11
N ALA A 110 9.49 11.22 0.78
CA ALA A 110 8.88 10.09 1.47
C ALA A 110 8.02 10.55 2.65
N ASP A 111 8.51 11.50 3.46
CA ASP A 111 7.75 12.08 4.57
C ASP A 111 6.49 12.81 4.07
N GLU A 112 6.60 13.59 2.99
CA GLU A 112 5.48 14.26 2.33
C GLU A 112 4.44 13.25 1.84
N LYS A 113 4.87 12.14 1.23
CA LYS A 113 3.97 11.07 0.79
C LYS A 113 3.25 10.40 1.95
N ILE A 114 3.95 10.10 3.04
CA ILE A 114 3.35 9.51 4.25
C ILE A 114 2.29 10.46 4.84
N GLN A 115 2.57 11.76 4.88
CA GLN A 115 1.61 12.76 5.38
C GLN A 115 0.39 12.90 4.47
N ASP A 116 0.59 12.90 3.15
CA ASP A 116 -0.49 12.94 2.16
C ASP A 116 -1.40 11.70 2.28
N ASP A 117 -0.82 10.51 2.37
CA ASP A 117 -1.56 9.26 2.54
C ASP A 117 -2.33 9.22 3.87
N GLY A 118 -1.70 9.70 4.95
CA GLY A 118 -2.34 9.91 6.25
C GLY A 118 -3.56 10.83 6.17
N SER A 119 -3.43 11.94 5.44
CA SER A 119 -4.49 12.93 5.25
C SER A 119 -5.65 12.37 4.42
N LYS A 120 -5.35 11.62 3.35
CA LYS A 120 -6.35 10.92 2.53
C LYS A 120 -7.11 9.88 3.34
N ALA A 121 -6.40 9.08 4.13
CA ALA A 121 -7.00 8.11 5.03
C ALA A 121 -7.93 8.78 6.03
N GLN A 122 -7.46 9.83 6.72
CA GLN A 122 -8.26 10.57 7.69
C GLN A 122 -9.52 11.17 7.06
N ALA A 123 -9.44 11.72 5.84
CA ALA A 123 -10.59 12.28 5.16
C ALA A 123 -11.69 11.24 4.88
N ILE A 124 -11.32 10.00 4.52
CA ILE A 124 -12.29 8.91 4.37
C ILE A 124 -12.87 8.49 5.72
N LEU A 125 -12.02 8.35 6.75
CA LEU A 125 -12.47 7.96 8.09
C LEU A 125 -13.41 8.99 8.72
N GLN A 126 -13.22 10.28 8.46
CA GLN A 126 -14.15 11.33 8.92
C GLN A 126 -15.56 11.16 8.34
N ILE A 127 -15.68 10.70 7.09
CA ILE A 127 -16.98 10.43 6.45
C ILE A 127 -17.64 9.18 7.06
N ALA A 128 -16.83 8.21 7.46
CA ALA A 128 -17.29 7.01 8.15
C ALA A 128 -17.69 7.26 9.62
N ALA A 129 -17.19 8.33 10.25
CA ALA A 129 -17.50 8.70 11.63
C ALA A 129 -18.88 9.39 11.75
N SER A 130 -19.44 9.41 12.96
CA SER A 130 -20.62 10.21 13.30
C SER A 130 -20.24 11.69 13.43
N GLU A 131 -21.24 12.56 13.59
CA GLU A 131 -21.01 14.00 13.88
C GLU A 131 -20.21 14.22 15.18
N SER A 132 -20.28 13.30 16.15
CA SER A 132 -19.48 13.34 17.38
C SER A 132 -18.06 12.81 17.21
N GLY A 133 -17.71 12.29 16.02
CA GLY A 133 -16.42 11.65 15.74
C GLY A 133 -16.33 10.20 16.21
N GLU A 134 -17.47 9.58 16.55
CA GLU A 134 -17.53 8.18 17.00
C GLU A 134 -17.75 7.23 15.82
N PHE A 135 -17.19 6.03 15.92
CA PHE A 135 -17.39 4.98 14.93
C PHE A 135 -18.46 4.01 15.39
N GLU A 136 -19.42 3.75 14.51
CA GLU A 136 -20.40 2.69 14.69
C GLU A 136 -19.99 1.49 13.85
N VAL A 137 -20.17 0.29 14.42
CA VAL A 137 -19.82 -0.98 13.79
C VAL A 137 -21.06 -1.87 13.80
N PRO A 138 -21.58 -2.30 12.64
CA PRO A 138 -21.11 -1.96 11.30
C PRO A 138 -21.36 -0.48 10.92
N ILE A 139 -20.68 0.00 9.88
CA ILE A 139 -20.88 1.35 9.32
C ILE A 139 -22.34 1.45 8.81
N PRO A 140 -23.12 2.44 9.27
CA PRO A 140 -24.49 2.63 8.80
C PRO A 140 -24.56 2.87 7.29
N ALA A 141 -25.62 2.36 6.66
CA ALA A 141 -25.77 2.33 5.20
C ALA A 141 -25.60 3.72 4.54
N GLU A 142 -26.13 4.77 5.15
CA GLU A 142 -25.98 6.15 4.65
C GLU A 142 -24.51 6.58 4.60
N ARG A 143 -23.74 6.31 5.68
CA ARG A 143 -22.30 6.63 5.74
C ARG A 143 -21.49 5.73 4.83
N ALA A 144 -21.83 4.45 4.72
CA ALA A 144 -21.18 3.55 3.77
C ALA A 144 -21.37 4.04 2.31
N ALA A 145 -22.57 4.53 1.96
CA ALA A 145 -22.84 5.14 0.66
C ALA A 145 -22.03 6.43 0.45
N ALA A 146 -21.92 7.28 1.48
CA ALA A 146 -21.09 8.49 1.43
C ALA A 146 -19.59 8.17 1.26
N VAL A 147 -19.08 7.16 1.96
CA VAL A 147 -17.71 6.65 1.82
C VAL A 147 -17.47 6.15 0.39
N ARG A 148 -18.37 5.33 -0.16
CA ARG A 148 -18.30 4.87 -1.57
C ARG A 148 -18.28 6.04 -2.55
N ALA A 149 -19.13 7.06 -2.35
CA ALA A 149 -19.13 8.26 -3.17
C ALA A 149 -17.78 9.00 -3.11
N ALA A 150 -17.23 9.19 -1.91
CA ALA A 150 -15.94 9.85 -1.72
C ALA A 150 -14.77 9.06 -2.33
N ILE A 151 -14.79 7.73 -2.27
CA ILE A 151 -13.80 6.87 -2.93
C ILE A 151 -13.86 7.06 -4.45
N ARG A 152 -15.07 7.05 -5.04
CA ARG A 152 -15.25 7.28 -6.49
C ARG A 152 -14.78 8.66 -6.92
N GLU A 153 -15.12 9.70 -6.18
CA GLU A 153 -14.69 11.08 -6.45
C GLU A 153 -13.16 11.21 -6.44
N ARG A 154 -12.50 10.55 -5.47
CA ARG A 154 -11.05 10.58 -5.33
C ARG A 154 -10.34 9.70 -6.36
N GLY A 155 -11.03 8.75 -6.98
CA GLY A 155 -10.54 7.92 -8.07
C GLY A 155 -9.16 7.30 -7.78
N GLY A 156 -8.23 7.47 -8.72
CA GLY A 156 -6.87 6.91 -8.62
C GLY A 156 -5.96 7.57 -7.58
N SER A 157 -6.41 8.58 -6.83
CA SER A 157 -5.58 9.23 -5.79
C SER A 157 -5.46 8.41 -4.49
N LEU A 158 -6.39 7.47 -4.28
CA LEU A 158 -6.33 6.47 -3.22
C LEU A 158 -5.56 5.26 -3.73
N ASP A 159 -4.28 5.18 -3.36
CA ASP A 159 -3.31 4.24 -3.91
C ASP A 159 -2.84 3.20 -2.86
N ASP A 160 -1.70 2.56 -3.14
CA ASP A 160 -1.05 1.62 -2.23
C ASP A 160 -0.77 2.21 -0.85
N GLY A 161 -0.39 3.48 -0.79
CA GLY A 161 -0.09 4.19 0.45
C GLY A 161 -1.32 4.41 1.32
N PHE A 162 -2.49 4.67 0.72
CA PHE A 162 -3.76 4.69 1.44
C PHE A 162 -4.05 3.33 2.11
N VAL A 163 -3.93 2.22 1.36
CA VAL A 163 -4.17 0.88 1.90
C VAL A 163 -3.17 0.54 3.01
N ALA A 164 -1.88 0.83 2.79
CA ALA A 164 -0.83 0.62 3.79
C ALA A 164 -1.09 1.42 5.08
N THR A 165 -1.56 2.66 4.95
CA THR A 165 -1.90 3.53 6.08
C THR A 165 -3.07 2.98 6.89
N ILE A 166 -4.17 2.59 6.24
CA ILE A 166 -5.31 1.98 6.94
C ILE A 166 -4.91 0.67 7.62
N LYS A 167 -4.12 -0.19 6.96
CA LYS A 167 -3.59 -1.43 7.57
C LYS A 167 -2.68 -1.12 8.78
N ALA A 168 -1.90 -0.05 8.74
CA ALA A 168 -1.10 0.39 9.89
C ALA A 168 -1.98 0.84 11.07
N TYR A 169 -3.07 1.57 10.79
CA TYR A 169 -4.07 1.93 11.81
C TYR A 169 -4.75 0.69 12.40
N MET A 170 -5.11 -0.29 11.58
CA MET A 170 -5.65 -1.58 12.05
C MET A 170 -4.67 -2.30 12.98
N SER A 171 -3.40 -2.43 12.58
CA SER A 171 -2.38 -3.08 13.42
C SER A 171 -2.15 -2.36 14.74
N LYS A 172 -2.30 -1.04 14.77
CA LYS A 172 -2.22 -0.26 16.01
C LYS A 172 -3.46 -0.49 16.88
N ALA A 173 -4.66 -0.38 16.30
CA ALA A 173 -5.92 -0.60 17.01
C ALA A 173 -5.99 -2.00 17.65
N ASP A 174 -5.53 -3.03 16.93
CA ASP A 174 -5.42 -4.39 17.43
C ASP A 174 -4.50 -4.49 18.66
N LYS A 175 -3.29 -3.89 18.60
CA LYS A 175 -2.35 -3.83 19.73
C LYS A 175 -2.92 -3.07 20.94
N ASP A 176 -3.76 -2.09 20.69
CA ASP A 176 -4.42 -1.28 21.71
C ASP A 176 -5.73 -1.92 22.22
N GLY A 177 -6.12 -3.10 21.72
CA GLY A 177 -7.32 -3.82 22.13
C GLY A 177 -8.64 -3.18 21.65
N MET A 178 -8.59 -2.39 20.58
CA MET A 178 -9.74 -1.66 20.02
C MET A 178 -10.41 -2.46 18.89
N GLU A 179 -11.01 -3.60 19.22
CA GLU A 179 -11.62 -4.52 18.23
C GLU A 179 -12.64 -3.84 17.32
N GLY A 180 -13.52 -2.99 17.88
CA GLY A 180 -14.49 -2.24 17.07
C GLY A 180 -13.84 -1.32 16.04
N LEU A 181 -12.70 -0.70 16.36
CA LEU A 181 -11.99 0.13 15.40
C LEU A 181 -11.35 -0.72 14.30
N VAL A 182 -10.82 -1.91 14.63
CA VAL A 182 -10.29 -2.85 13.63
C VAL A 182 -11.37 -3.27 12.63
N GLU A 183 -12.56 -3.60 13.12
CA GLU A 183 -13.69 -3.98 12.27
C GLU A 183 -14.18 -2.83 11.38
N MET A 184 -14.27 -1.60 11.91
CA MET A 184 -14.62 -0.43 11.11
C MET A 184 -13.59 -0.18 9.98
N LEU A 185 -12.30 -0.22 10.31
CA LEU A 185 -11.22 -0.05 9.32
C LEU A 185 -11.23 -1.16 8.26
N ARG A 186 -11.59 -2.39 8.65
CA ARG A 186 -11.79 -3.50 7.72
C ARG A 186 -12.94 -3.22 6.77
N GLU A 187 -14.09 -2.75 7.27
CA GLU A 187 -15.24 -2.39 6.44
C GLU A 187 -14.89 -1.25 5.46
N VAL A 188 -14.12 -0.24 5.87
CA VAL A 188 -13.60 0.80 4.96
C VAL A 188 -12.74 0.22 3.84
N LEU A 189 -11.83 -0.72 4.14
CA LEU A 189 -11.03 -1.38 3.11
C LEU A 189 -11.87 -2.25 2.16
N GLN A 190 -12.93 -2.88 2.66
CA GLN A 190 -13.87 -3.64 1.83
C GLN A 190 -14.65 -2.73 0.88
N LEU A 191 -15.16 -1.59 1.36
CA LEU A 191 -15.80 -0.58 0.52
C LEU A 191 -14.83 -0.05 -0.55
N PHE A 192 -13.59 0.23 -0.17
CA PHE A 192 -12.56 0.66 -1.11
C PHE A 192 -12.22 -0.42 -2.15
N ALA A 193 -12.04 -1.67 -1.75
CA ALA A 193 -11.77 -2.78 -2.67
C ALA A 193 -12.91 -2.96 -3.68
N ALA A 194 -14.16 -2.94 -3.20
CA ALA A 194 -15.35 -3.01 -4.05
C ALA A 194 -15.38 -1.90 -5.11
N GLU A 195 -15.26 -0.64 -4.71
CA GLU A 195 -15.27 0.50 -5.64
C GLU A 195 -14.08 0.46 -6.61
N ARG A 196 -12.91 0.02 -6.14
CA ARG A 196 -11.73 -0.10 -6.99
C ARG A 196 -11.90 -1.20 -8.05
N LEU A 197 -12.49 -2.33 -7.68
CA LEU A 197 -12.79 -3.42 -8.60
C LEU A 197 -13.86 -3.02 -9.61
N LEU A 198 -14.93 -2.34 -9.16
CA LEU A 198 -15.95 -1.80 -10.06
C LEU A 198 -15.32 -0.89 -11.12
N ALA A 199 -14.50 0.07 -10.70
CA ALA A 199 -13.83 0.98 -11.62
C ALA A 199 -12.90 0.27 -12.64
N LEU A 200 -12.33 -0.89 -12.28
CA LEU A 200 -11.50 -1.70 -13.18
C LEU A 200 -12.32 -2.59 -14.13
N VAL A 201 -13.51 -3.01 -13.71
CA VAL A 201 -14.34 -3.97 -14.46
C VAL A 201 -15.31 -3.25 -15.39
N GLU A 202 -15.98 -2.18 -14.93
CA GLU A 202 -17.04 -1.49 -15.67
C GLU A 202 -16.67 -1.10 -17.10
N PRO A 203 -15.48 -0.53 -17.40
CA PRO A 203 -15.15 -0.11 -18.78
C PRO A 203 -15.06 -1.26 -19.80
N ARG A 204 -15.01 -2.52 -19.33
CA ARG A 204 -14.86 -3.72 -20.18
C ARG A 204 -16.17 -4.46 -20.39
N LEU A 205 -17.21 -4.09 -19.67
CA LEU A 205 -18.49 -4.79 -19.75
C LEU A 205 -19.45 -4.07 -20.70
N GLU A 206 -20.25 -4.86 -21.40
CA GLU A 206 -21.33 -4.31 -22.21
C GLU A 206 -22.42 -3.73 -21.32
N ASP A 207 -22.80 -2.48 -21.59
CA ASP A 207 -23.86 -1.80 -20.85
C ASP A 207 -25.19 -2.54 -21.00
N GLY A 208 -25.84 -2.80 -19.87
CA GLY A 208 -27.09 -3.55 -19.81
C GLY A 208 -26.94 -5.07 -19.88
N SER A 209 -25.70 -5.60 -19.99
CA SER A 209 -25.49 -7.04 -19.87
C SER A 209 -25.83 -7.56 -18.47
N GLY A 210 -26.34 -8.78 -18.42
CA GLY A 210 -26.62 -9.48 -17.17
C GLY A 210 -25.37 -9.64 -16.30
N LEU A 211 -24.23 -9.95 -16.91
CA LEU A 211 -22.94 -10.03 -16.21
C LEU A 211 -22.56 -8.70 -15.53
N ALA A 212 -22.77 -7.56 -16.20
CA ALA A 212 -22.52 -6.25 -15.60
C ALA A 212 -23.46 -5.95 -14.44
N ALA A 213 -24.75 -6.31 -14.55
CA ALA A 213 -25.69 -6.16 -13.44
C ALA A 213 -25.29 -7.04 -12.24
N ALA A 214 -24.90 -8.29 -12.49
CA ALA A 214 -24.48 -9.23 -11.45
C ALA A 214 -23.20 -8.77 -10.74
N LEU A 215 -22.16 -8.38 -11.49
CA LEU A 215 -20.91 -7.89 -10.90
C LEU A 215 -21.12 -6.61 -10.09
N ARG A 216 -21.97 -5.68 -10.56
CA ARG A 216 -22.36 -4.49 -9.79
C ARG A 216 -23.06 -4.86 -8.48
N ALA A 217 -24.05 -5.76 -8.54
CA ALA A 217 -24.79 -6.18 -7.36
C ALA A 217 -23.87 -6.86 -6.33
N VAL A 218 -23.03 -7.78 -6.78
CA VAL A 218 -22.13 -8.57 -5.92
C VAL A 218 -21.04 -7.70 -5.29
N LEU A 219 -20.41 -6.79 -6.04
CA LEU A 219 -19.40 -5.87 -5.49
C LEU A 219 -20.04 -4.76 -4.63
N ALA A 220 -21.31 -4.43 -4.83
CA ALA A 220 -22.03 -3.51 -3.96
C ALA A 220 -22.48 -4.14 -2.63
N ALA A 221 -22.69 -5.46 -2.61
CA ALA A 221 -23.09 -6.20 -1.42
C ALA A 221 -21.97 -6.31 -0.39
N LYS A 222 -22.36 -6.37 0.89
CA LYS A 222 -21.41 -6.64 1.98
C LYS A 222 -21.01 -8.13 2.00
N PRO A 223 -19.85 -8.50 2.58
CA PRO A 223 -19.41 -9.90 2.62
C PRO A 223 -20.37 -10.89 3.28
N ASP A 224 -21.16 -10.45 4.26
CA ASP A 224 -22.23 -11.22 4.90
C ASP A 224 -23.45 -11.42 3.99
N GLU A 225 -23.68 -10.52 3.02
CA GLU A 225 -24.77 -10.56 2.05
C GLU A 225 -24.39 -11.29 0.74
N TRP A 226 -23.11 -11.66 0.55
CA TRP A 226 -22.64 -12.23 -0.72
C TRP A 226 -23.33 -13.51 -1.12
N GLU A 227 -23.61 -14.43 -0.18
CA GLU A 227 -24.25 -15.69 -0.54
C GLU A 227 -25.65 -15.47 -1.10
N GLU A 228 -26.48 -14.68 -0.40
CA GLU A 228 -27.82 -14.31 -0.85
C GLU A 228 -27.76 -13.58 -2.19
N THR A 229 -26.85 -12.61 -2.32
CA THR A 229 -26.70 -11.80 -3.53
C THR A 229 -26.28 -12.67 -4.71
N LEU A 230 -25.25 -13.50 -4.56
CA LEU A 230 -24.76 -14.40 -5.61
C LEU A 230 -25.87 -15.35 -6.07
N ARG A 231 -26.56 -16.03 -5.15
CA ARG A 231 -27.68 -16.92 -5.50
C ARG A 231 -28.79 -16.16 -6.21
N GLY A 232 -29.12 -14.95 -5.77
CA GLY A 232 -30.10 -14.09 -6.43
C GLY A 232 -29.72 -13.71 -7.88
N GLN A 233 -28.42 -13.65 -8.20
CA GLN A 233 -27.95 -13.35 -9.56
C GLN A 233 -27.91 -14.57 -10.48
N VAL A 234 -27.52 -15.76 -9.97
CA VAL A 234 -27.18 -16.91 -10.83
C VAL A 234 -27.98 -18.19 -10.58
N ALA A 235 -28.72 -18.28 -9.46
CA ALA A 235 -29.37 -19.51 -8.99
C ALA A 235 -30.91 -19.38 -8.90
N THR A 236 -31.51 -18.45 -9.64
CA THR A 236 -32.96 -18.26 -9.72
C THR A 236 -33.56 -18.97 -10.94
N ALA A 237 -34.90 -18.98 -11.06
CA ALA A 237 -35.57 -19.54 -12.24
C ALA A 237 -35.28 -18.74 -13.54
N GLU A 238 -35.00 -17.44 -13.39
CA GLU A 238 -34.60 -16.53 -14.45
C GLU A 238 -33.33 -15.79 -14.01
N PRO A 239 -32.15 -16.42 -14.11
CA PRO A 239 -30.89 -15.85 -13.64
C PRO A 239 -30.48 -14.65 -14.48
N VAL A 240 -29.85 -13.68 -13.83
CA VAL A 240 -29.36 -12.45 -14.47
C VAL A 240 -28.17 -12.76 -15.38
N CYS A 241 -27.29 -13.68 -15.00
CA CYS A 241 -26.19 -14.17 -15.83
C CYS A 241 -25.88 -15.65 -15.55
N GLY A 242 -25.06 -16.27 -16.40
CA GLY A 242 -24.65 -17.65 -16.20
C GLY A 242 -23.72 -17.82 -14.99
N PRO A 243 -23.86 -18.87 -14.17
CA PRO A 243 -22.97 -19.08 -13.01
C PRO A 243 -21.49 -19.25 -13.43
N LEU A 244 -21.22 -19.97 -14.52
CA LEU A 244 -19.86 -20.11 -15.07
C LEU A 244 -19.34 -18.82 -15.72
N GLU A 245 -20.23 -18.01 -16.28
CA GLU A 245 -19.89 -16.71 -16.86
C GLU A 245 -19.40 -15.74 -15.77
N LEU A 246 -20.15 -15.65 -14.66
CA LEU A 246 -19.74 -14.85 -13.49
C LEU A 246 -18.43 -15.36 -12.89
N GLN A 247 -18.28 -16.67 -12.73
CA GLN A 247 -17.06 -17.26 -12.21
C GLN A 247 -15.84 -16.91 -13.08
N SER A 248 -15.97 -17.06 -14.41
CA SER A 248 -14.89 -16.74 -15.35
C SER A 248 -14.50 -15.27 -15.26
N ALA A 249 -15.48 -14.35 -15.22
CA ALA A 249 -15.20 -12.92 -15.12
C ALA A 249 -14.44 -12.55 -13.83
N LEU A 250 -14.77 -13.18 -12.70
CA LEU A 250 -14.04 -13.00 -11.44
C LEU A 250 -12.63 -13.60 -11.49
N GLN A 251 -12.44 -14.74 -12.16
CA GLN A 251 -11.14 -15.37 -12.37
C GLN A 251 -10.22 -14.51 -13.24
N ASP A 252 -10.75 -13.98 -14.34
CA ASP A 252 -10.01 -13.08 -15.23
C ASP A 252 -9.59 -11.82 -14.47
N GLN A 253 -10.50 -11.26 -13.67
CA GLN A 253 -10.20 -10.09 -12.85
C GLN A 253 -9.12 -10.35 -11.79
N MET A 254 -9.10 -11.54 -11.19
CA MET A 254 -8.01 -11.97 -10.31
C MET A 254 -6.68 -11.98 -11.06
N GLY A 255 -6.65 -12.54 -12.28
CA GLY A 255 -5.47 -12.58 -13.13
C GLY A 255 -4.92 -11.19 -13.41
N GLU A 256 -5.78 -10.24 -13.76
CA GLU A 256 -5.42 -8.84 -14.01
C GLU A 256 -4.84 -8.15 -12.76
N VAL A 257 -5.43 -8.36 -11.58
CA VAL A 257 -4.90 -7.79 -10.33
C VAL A 257 -3.52 -8.36 -9.98
N VAL A 258 -3.35 -9.67 -10.11
CA VAL A 258 -2.09 -10.34 -9.74
C VAL A 258 -0.96 -10.03 -10.73
N LEU A 259 -1.26 -9.92 -12.03
CA LEU A 259 -0.26 -9.68 -13.07
C LEU A 259 -0.04 -8.20 -13.40
N GLY A 260 -1.07 -7.37 -13.21
CA GLY A 260 -1.07 -5.96 -13.58
C GLY A 260 -0.60 -5.01 -12.48
N MET A 261 -0.35 -5.50 -11.26
CA MET A 261 0.07 -4.67 -10.12
C MET A 261 1.46 -5.07 -9.59
N PRO A 262 2.21 -4.13 -8.97
CA PRO A 262 3.53 -4.44 -8.40
C PRO A 262 3.43 -5.54 -7.34
N SER A 263 4.22 -6.61 -7.50
CA SER A 263 4.23 -7.70 -6.53
C SER A 263 4.62 -7.21 -5.14
N GLY A 264 3.82 -7.58 -4.13
CA GLY A 264 4.01 -7.16 -2.74
C GLY A 264 3.38 -5.80 -2.40
N SER A 265 2.68 -5.17 -3.34
CA SER A 265 1.81 -4.03 -3.08
C SER A 265 0.72 -4.39 -2.07
N ALA A 266 0.49 -3.52 -1.09
CA ALA A 266 -0.61 -3.64 -0.13
C ALA A 266 -1.98 -3.59 -0.81
N LEU A 267 -2.12 -2.76 -1.85
CA LEU A 267 -3.31 -2.66 -2.69
C LEU A 267 -3.55 -3.94 -3.49
N GLN A 268 -2.53 -4.50 -4.14
CA GLN A 268 -2.66 -5.78 -4.84
C GLN A 268 -3.14 -6.88 -3.88
N ALA A 269 -2.50 -7.00 -2.72
CA ALA A 269 -2.87 -8.00 -1.72
C ALA A 269 -4.33 -7.84 -1.26
N LEU A 270 -4.77 -6.61 -1.00
CA LEU A 270 -6.16 -6.33 -0.60
C LEU A 270 -7.17 -6.77 -1.68
N LEU A 271 -6.93 -6.39 -2.94
CA LEU A 271 -7.85 -6.71 -4.04
C LEU A 271 -7.87 -8.22 -4.32
N ALA A 272 -6.71 -8.88 -4.25
CA ALA A 272 -6.60 -10.32 -4.42
C ALA A 272 -7.29 -11.08 -3.28
N GLU A 273 -7.13 -10.67 -2.01
CA GLU A 273 -7.84 -11.27 -0.87
C GLU A 273 -9.36 -11.16 -1.06
N TYR A 274 -9.85 -9.97 -1.41
CA TYR A 274 -11.28 -9.71 -1.65
C TYR A 274 -11.84 -10.58 -2.78
N LEU A 275 -11.18 -10.60 -3.95
CA LEU A 275 -11.62 -11.40 -5.09
C LEU A 275 -11.55 -12.90 -4.81
N ASN A 276 -10.56 -13.35 -4.04
CA ASN A 276 -10.39 -14.77 -3.78
C ASN A 276 -11.52 -15.31 -2.89
N GLU A 277 -11.91 -14.55 -1.86
CA GLU A 277 -13.05 -14.91 -1.02
C GLU A 277 -14.36 -14.95 -1.83
N LEU A 278 -14.58 -13.93 -2.67
CA LEU A 278 -15.77 -13.87 -3.52
C LEU A 278 -15.82 -15.01 -4.54
N LEU A 279 -14.68 -15.32 -5.16
CA LEU A 279 -14.54 -16.38 -6.14
C LEU A 279 -14.77 -17.77 -5.50
N GLU A 280 -14.29 -17.98 -4.28
CA GLU A 280 -14.50 -19.24 -3.57
C GLU A 280 -15.97 -19.49 -3.28
N ARG A 281 -16.70 -18.47 -2.82
CA ARG A 281 -18.16 -18.57 -2.64
C ARG A 281 -18.89 -18.81 -3.95
N THR A 282 -18.46 -18.14 -5.02
CA THR A 282 -19.02 -18.35 -6.37
C THR A 282 -18.82 -19.80 -6.83
N ARG A 283 -17.64 -20.39 -6.60
CA ARG A 283 -17.36 -21.80 -6.96
C ARG A 283 -18.26 -22.79 -6.22
N VAL A 284 -18.54 -22.54 -4.94
CA VAL A 284 -19.47 -23.37 -4.16
C VAL A 284 -20.84 -23.39 -4.83
N ILE A 285 -21.39 -22.22 -5.18
CA ILE A 285 -22.69 -22.11 -5.83
C ILE A 285 -22.67 -22.77 -7.22
N VAL A 286 -21.63 -22.55 -8.02
CA VAL A 286 -21.46 -23.19 -9.34
C VAL A 286 -21.48 -24.71 -9.22
N ALA A 287 -20.77 -25.27 -8.23
CA ALA A 287 -20.71 -26.71 -8.00
C ALA A 287 -22.05 -27.32 -7.56
N GLU A 288 -22.88 -26.57 -6.84
CA GLU A 288 -24.24 -27.00 -6.45
C GLU A 288 -25.23 -27.02 -7.63
N LEU A 289 -25.01 -26.17 -8.64
CA LEU A 289 -25.86 -26.04 -9.83
C LEU A 289 -25.48 -26.99 -10.97
N ALA A 290 -24.33 -27.65 -10.89
CA ALA A 290 -23.80 -28.59 -11.89
C ALA A 290 -24.36 -30.01 -11.73
#